data_AF-A0A8D2DSH6-F1
#
_entry.id   AF-A0A8D2DSH6-F1
#
_cell.length_a   1.000
_cell.length_b   1.000
_cell.length_c   1.000
_cell.angle_alpha   90.00
_cell.angle_beta   90.00
_cell.angle_gamma   90.00
#
_symmetry.space_group_name_H-M   'P 1'
#
loop_
_entity.id
_entity.type
_entity.pdbx_description
1 polymer ?
#
loop_
_entity_poly.entity_id
_entity_poly.type
_entity_poly.pdbx_seq_one_letter_code
_entity_poly.pdbx_strand_id
1 'polypeptide(L)' 'MRVFLPVLLAALLGVEPVHSLVCFSCVDQNSNLYCLKPTVCSSSDNYCVTISASAGIGECWTSAPTLPTWPSPL' A
#
# COMPACT_ATOMS: atom_id res chain seq x y z
N MET A 1 25.32 -24.08 -31.32
CA MET A 1 24.12 -23.21 -31.34
C MET A 1 22.93 -23.71 -30.51
N ARG A 2 22.90 -24.95 -30.01
CA ARG A 2 21.74 -25.46 -29.23
C ARG A 2 21.70 -25.04 -27.74
N VAL A 3 22.82 -24.66 -27.16
CA VAL A 3 22.94 -24.38 -25.71
C VAL A 3 22.71 -22.91 -25.35
N PHE A 4 22.81 -22.00 -26.32
CA PHE A 4 22.60 -20.57 -26.08
C PHE A 4 21.16 -20.25 -25.70
N LEU A 5 20.20 -20.91 -26.34
CA LEU A 5 18.78 -20.68 -26.11
C LEU A 5 18.34 -21.06 -24.68
N PRO A 6 18.66 -22.26 -24.15
CA PRO A 6 18.31 -22.61 -22.78
C PRO A 6 19.06 -21.77 -21.73
N VAL A 7 20.32 -21.39 -22.00
CA VAL A 7 21.08 -20.50 -21.10
C VAL A 7 20.45 -19.10 -21.04
N LEU A 8 19.99 -18.58 -22.17
CA LEU A 8 19.30 -17.29 -22.23
C LEU A 8 17.95 -17.33 -21.51
N LEU A 9 17.17 -18.42 -21.69
CA LEU A 9 15.91 -18.61 -20.95
C LEU A 9 16.14 -18.67 -19.44
N ALA A 10 17.17 -19.42 -19.00
CA ALA A 10 17.49 -19.52 -17.58
C ALA A 10 17.93 -18.16 -17.00
N ALA A 11 18.68 -17.36 -17.75
CA ALA A 11 19.06 -16.01 -17.33
C ALA A 11 17.84 -15.07 -17.19
N LEU A 12 16.87 -15.15 -18.10
CA LEU A 12 15.64 -14.34 -18.03
C LEU A 12 14.71 -14.77 -16.89
N LEU A 13 14.61 -16.08 -16.63
CA LEU A 13 13.80 -16.64 -15.55
C LEU A 13 14.47 -16.50 -14.17
N GLY A 14 15.80 -16.37 -14.13
CA GLY A 14 16.58 -16.17 -12.91
C GLY A 14 16.67 -14.72 -12.44
N VAL A 15 16.13 -13.77 -13.21
CA VAL A 15 15.90 -12.41 -12.72
C VAL A 15 14.69 -12.48 -11.80
N GLU A 16 14.92 -12.42 -10.49
CA GLU A 16 13.86 -12.21 -9.54
C GLU A 16 13.19 -10.87 -9.90
N PRO A 17 11.89 -10.86 -10.21
CA PRO A 17 11.20 -9.62 -10.50
C PRO A 17 11.26 -8.71 -9.26
N VAL A 18 12.17 -7.74 -9.24
CA VAL A 18 12.07 -6.58 -8.35
C VAL A 18 10.99 -5.67 -8.92
N HIS A 19 9.77 -6.19 -9.06
CA HIS A 19 8.61 -5.34 -9.29
C HIS A 19 8.31 -4.71 -7.93
N SER A 20 8.74 -3.47 -7.76
CA SER A 20 8.26 -2.66 -6.63
C SER A 20 6.74 -2.63 -6.68
N LEU A 21 6.11 -3.03 -5.58
CA LEU A 21 4.67 -2.96 -5.43
C LEU A 21 4.22 -1.52 -5.67
N VAL A 22 3.10 -1.33 -6.37
CA VAL A 22 2.51 0.00 -6.58
C VAL A 22 1.14 0.02 -5.88
N CYS A 23 0.98 0.96 -4.95
CA CYS A 23 -0.25 1.14 -4.19
C CYS A 23 -0.86 2.52 -4.45
N PHE A 24 -2.12 2.68 -4.07
CA PHE A 24 -2.81 3.95 -4.06
C PHE A 24 -2.60 4.64 -2.71
N SER A 25 -2.24 5.93 -2.71
CA SER A 25 -1.99 6.68 -1.47
C SER A 25 -2.60 8.08 -1.49
N CYS A 26 -2.95 8.58 -0.32
CA CYS A 26 -3.33 9.96 -0.04
C CYS A 26 -3.06 10.27 1.43
N VAL A 27 -2.88 11.56 1.73
CA VAL A 27 -2.73 12.08 3.10
C VAL A 27 -3.76 13.18 3.26
N ASP A 28 -4.59 13.10 4.30
CA ASP A 28 -5.58 14.12 4.67
C ASP A 28 -6.55 14.54 3.56
N GLN A 29 -6.96 13.61 2.69
CA GLN A 29 -7.90 13.87 1.60
C GLN A 29 -9.33 13.46 1.93
N ASN A 30 -10.27 14.41 1.79
CA ASN A 30 -11.70 14.16 2.00
C ASN A 30 -12.36 13.41 0.81
N SER A 31 -11.81 13.52 -0.40
CA SER A 31 -12.36 12.88 -1.59
C SER A 31 -11.52 11.67 -2.00
N ASN A 32 -12.20 10.54 -2.17
CA ASN A 32 -11.61 9.26 -2.57
C ASN A 32 -10.83 9.34 -3.89
N LEU A 33 -11.27 10.19 -4.83
CA LEU A 33 -10.60 10.36 -6.12
C LEU A 33 -9.13 10.76 -5.98
N TYR A 34 -8.81 11.58 -4.96
CA TYR A 34 -7.43 12.00 -4.71
C TYR A 34 -6.58 10.90 -4.06
N CYS A 35 -7.20 9.82 -3.57
CA CYS A 35 -6.51 8.63 -3.07
C CYS A 35 -6.09 7.68 -4.18
N LEU A 36 -6.57 7.85 -5.42
CA LEU A 36 -6.20 7.02 -6.57
C LEU A 36 -4.85 7.39 -7.17
N LYS A 37 -3.96 8.06 -6.42
CA LYS A 37 -2.62 8.41 -6.87
C LYS A 37 -1.70 7.17 -6.74
N PRO A 38 -1.19 6.61 -7.86
CA PRO A 38 -0.26 5.49 -7.79
C PRO A 38 1.06 5.94 -7.15
N THR A 39 1.57 5.12 -6.25
CA THR A 39 2.80 5.37 -5.49
C THR A 39 3.61 4.08 -5.46
N VAL A 40 4.89 4.18 -5.83
CA VAL A 40 5.83 3.05 -5.76
C VAL A 40 6.19 2.82 -4.30
N CYS A 41 5.97 1.60 -3.82
CA CYS A 41 6.29 1.16 -2.47
C CYS A 41 7.76 0.73 -2.35
N SER A 42 8.22 0.55 -1.12
CA SER A 42 9.56 0.02 -0.86
C SER A 42 9.68 -1.39 -1.44
N SER A 43 10.90 -1.81 -1.80
CA SER A 43 11.14 -3.19 -2.25
C SER A 43 10.89 -4.23 -1.16
N SER A 44 10.81 -3.80 0.11
CA SER A 44 10.46 -4.65 1.26
C SER A 44 8.95 -4.77 1.48
N ASP A 45 8.12 -3.96 0.83
CA ASP A 45 6.67 -3.97 1.01
C ASP A 45 6.05 -5.07 0.15
N ASN A 46 5.21 -5.90 0.76
CA ASN A 46 4.60 -7.06 0.10
C ASN A 46 3.08 -6.92 -0.09
N TYR A 47 2.47 -5.92 0.53
CA TYR A 47 1.02 -5.68 0.45
C TYR A 47 0.68 -4.20 0.65
N CYS A 48 -0.41 -3.77 0.04
CA CYS A 48 -0.97 -2.44 0.27
C CYS A 48 -1.87 -2.46 1.51
N VAL A 49 -1.79 -1.41 2.32
CA VAL A 49 -2.68 -1.19 3.47
C VAL A 49 -3.43 0.12 3.29
N THR A 50 -4.74 0.08 3.58
CA THR A 50 -5.61 1.26 3.54
C THR A 50 -6.06 1.59 4.95
N ILE A 51 -5.69 2.78 5.43
CA ILE A 51 -6.13 3.31 6.71
C ILE A 51 -7.03 4.51 6.41
N SER A 52 -8.28 4.46 6.87
CA SER A 52 -9.23 5.57 6.74
C SER A 52 -9.81 5.91 8.12
N ALA A 53 -9.94 7.21 8.39
CA ALA A 53 -10.64 7.72 9.56
C ALA A 53 -11.94 8.37 9.10
N SER A 54 -13.06 8.02 9.72
CA SER A 54 -14.35 8.69 9.54
C SER A 54 -14.76 9.36 10.85
N ALA A 55 -15.05 10.65 10.79
CA ALA A 55 -15.66 11.37 11.90
C ALA A 55 -17.17 11.51 11.63
N GLY A 56 -17.99 10.96 12.53
CA GLY A 56 -19.44 11.18 12.50
C GLY A 56 -19.78 12.57 13.05
N ILE A 57 -20.61 13.33 12.34
CA ILE A 57 -21.14 14.61 12.83
C ILE A 57 -22.33 14.27 13.74
N GLY A 58 -22.02 13.88 14.98
CA GLY A 58 -22.95 13.83 16.09
C GLY A 58 -22.55 14.91 17.07
N GLU A 59 -23.43 15.88 17.27
CA GLU A 59 -23.40 16.99 18.23
C GLU A 59 -22.39 16.78 19.37
N CYS A 60 -21.32 17.58 19.40
CA CYS A 60 -20.26 17.56 20.41
C CYS A 60 -20.77 18.07 21.77
N TRP A 61 -21.68 17.34 22.39
CA TRP A 61 -22.16 17.56 23.75
C TRP A 61 -22.28 16.22 24.47
N THR A 62 -21.16 15.50 24.59
CA THR A 62 -20.96 14.60 25.72
C THR A 62 -19.49 14.66 26.16
N SER A 63 -19.29 15.24 27.32
CA SER A 63 -18.07 15.11 28.11
C SER A 63 -17.86 13.64 28.50
N ALA A 64 -16.92 12.92 27.87
CA ALA A 64 -16.18 11.78 28.45
C ALA A 64 -15.29 11.08 27.41
N PRO A 65 -14.16 10.46 27.81
CA PRO A 65 -13.05 10.08 26.93
C PRO A 65 -13.25 8.69 26.34
N THR A 66 -13.40 8.58 25.03
CA THR A 66 -13.28 7.30 24.32
C THR A 66 -12.46 7.46 23.06
N LEU A 67 -11.15 7.26 23.21
CA LEU A 67 -10.32 6.70 22.15
C LEU A 67 -11.00 5.42 21.63
N PRO A 68 -11.23 5.25 20.32
CA PRO A 68 -11.22 3.93 19.74
C PRO A 68 -9.77 3.60 19.38
N THR A 69 -9.17 2.77 20.22
CA THR A 69 -8.01 1.94 19.95
C THR A 69 -7.96 1.42 18.52
N TRP A 70 -6.89 1.71 17.77
CA TRP A 70 -6.27 0.72 16.89
C TRP A 70 -4.75 0.78 17.10
N PRO A 71 -4.11 -0.33 17.52
CA PRO A 71 -2.65 -0.38 17.61
C PRO A 71 -2.06 -0.28 16.21
N SER A 72 -1.11 0.64 16.03
CA SER A 72 -0.26 0.72 14.86
C SER A 72 0.45 -0.63 14.66
N PRO A 73 0.50 -1.20 13.43
CA PRO A 73 1.21 -2.44 13.20
C PRO A 73 2.72 -2.19 13.37
N LEU A 74 3.34 -3.02 14.22
CA LEU A 74 4.77 -3.35 14.17
C LEU A 74 5.08 -4.09 12.86
#